data_AF-A0A085ZEE7-F1
#
_entry.id   AF-A0A085ZEE7-F1
#
_cell.length_a   1.000
_cell.length_b   1.000
_cell.length_c   1.000
_cell.angle_alpha   90.00
_cell.angle_beta   90.00
_cell.angle_gamma   90.00
#
_symmetry.space_group_name_H-M   'P 1'
#
loop_
_entity.id
_entity.type
_entity.pdbx_description
1 polymer ?
#
loop_
_entity_poly.entity_id
_entity_poly.type
_entity_poly.pdbx_seq_one_letter_code
_entity_poly.pdbx_strand_id
1 'polypeptide(L)'
;MSWDVLVFKLNREIKSGSEIDETTIDDIGSEASVLEKLHSHFPDLKLFDYGEVIENMGKIERENFSIEFFILKSTETQNFLSFNLYGKESIYPIVELCKRNGWCVFDTTLGEILNLEEPEKNGYEQFNKIRNGITL
;
A
#
# COMPACT_ATOMS: atom_id res chain seq x y z
N MET A 1 13.03 -1.62 -10.21
CA MET A 1 11.68 -1.03 -10.12
C MET A 1 10.86 -1.92 -9.19
N SER A 2 10.19 -1.30 -8.24
CA SER A 2 9.16 -1.88 -7.37
C SER A 2 7.79 -1.72 -8.00
N TRP A 3 6.85 -2.59 -7.62
CA TRP A 3 5.43 -2.36 -7.90
C TRP A 3 4.88 -1.48 -6.79
N ASP A 4 4.48 -0.26 -7.13
CA ASP A 4 4.11 0.74 -6.14
C ASP A 4 2.58 0.79 -5.97
N VAL A 5 2.11 0.70 -4.73
CA VAL A 5 0.68 0.77 -4.39
C VAL A 5 0.44 1.77 -3.28
N LEU A 6 -0.71 2.44 -3.33
CA LEU A 6 -1.19 3.30 -2.26
C LEU A 6 -2.30 2.61 -1.49
N VAL A 7 -2.35 2.80 -0.19
CA VAL A 7 -3.41 2.31 0.68
C VAL A 7 -4.04 3.46 1.43
N PHE A 8 -5.36 3.52 1.33
CA PHE A 8 -6.22 4.52 1.94
C PHE A 8 -7.59 3.92 2.19
N LYS A 9 -8.46 4.68 2.86
CA LYS A 9 -9.85 4.29 3.05
C LYS A 9 -10.73 5.13 2.15
N LEU A 10 -11.74 4.51 1.56
CA LEU A 10 -12.81 5.23 0.89
C LEU A 10 -13.98 5.46 1.85
N ASN A 11 -14.62 6.62 1.75
CA ASN A 11 -15.85 6.92 2.49
C ASN A 11 -17.12 6.42 1.76
N ARG A 12 -16.99 5.97 0.51
CA ARG A 12 -18.06 5.42 -0.32
C ARG A 12 -17.51 4.44 -1.35
N GLU A 13 -18.37 3.58 -1.88
CA GLU A 13 -18.02 2.72 -3.01
C GLU A 13 -17.84 3.56 -4.29
N ILE A 14 -16.85 3.20 -5.11
CA ILE A 14 -16.56 3.83 -6.41
C ILE A 14 -16.46 2.75 -7.49
N LYS A 15 -16.68 3.10 -8.77
CA LYS A 15 -16.65 2.14 -9.88
C LYS A 15 -15.32 2.11 -10.63
N SER A 16 -14.53 3.18 -10.55
CA SER A 16 -13.21 3.29 -11.16
C SER A 16 -12.29 4.20 -10.35
N GLY A 17 -10.98 3.97 -10.46
CA GLY A 17 -9.95 4.84 -9.90
C GLY A 17 -10.06 6.29 -10.36
N SER A 18 -10.67 6.58 -11.51
CA SER A 18 -10.90 7.96 -11.97
C SER A 18 -11.86 8.76 -11.09
N GLU A 19 -12.65 8.09 -10.25
CA GLU A 19 -13.55 8.74 -9.29
C GLU A 19 -12.87 9.10 -7.97
N ILE A 20 -11.58 8.76 -7.80
CA ILE A 20 -10.82 9.09 -6.59
C ILE A 20 -10.45 10.57 -6.60
N ASP A 21 -10.98 11.29 -5.61
CA ASP A 21 -10.61 12.66 -5.28
C ASP A 21 -10.59 12.87 -3.75
N GLU A 22 -10.20 14.06 -3.32
CA GLU A 22 -10.11 14.45 -1.89
C GLU A 22 -11.42 14.24 -1.11
N THR A 23 -12.57 14.26 -1.79
CA THR A 23 -13.90 14.08 -1.16
C THR A 23 -14.30 12.62 -1.01
N THR A 24 -13.61 11.70 -1.69
CA THR A 24 -13.89 10.25 -1.64
C THR A 24 -13.05 9.50 -0.62
N ILE A 25 -11.97 10.14 -0.16
CA ILE A 25 -10.98 9.57 0.74
C ILE A 25 -11.36 9.85 2.19
N ASP A 26 -11.24 8.82 3.02
CA ASP A 26 -11.38 8.88 4.48
C ASP A 26 -10.01 8.66 5.15
N ASP A 27 -9.88 9.08 6.41
CA ASP A 27 -8.66 8.88 7.18
C ASP A 27 -8.49 7.40 7.59
N ILE A 28 -7.25 6.89 7.49
CA ILE A 28 -6.86 5.55 7.98
C ILE A 28 -6.46 5.57 9.46
N GLY A 29 -6.39 6.78 10.06
CA GLY A 29 -6.09 7.04 11.45
C GLY A 29 -4.78 7.80 11.65
N SER A 30 -4.50 8.17 12.90
CA SER A 30 -3.22 8.81 13.26
C SER A 30 -2.03 7.91 12.96
N GLU A 31 -0.85 8.51 12.77
CA GLU A 31 0.41 7.80 12.53
C GLU A 31 0.64 6.67 13.55
N ALA A 32 0.45 6.94 14.84
CA ALA A 32 0.56 5.93 15.89
C ALA A 32 -0.43 4.77 15.72
N SER A 33 -1.67 5.05 15.33
CA SER A 33 -2.69 4.01 15.11
C SER A 33 -2.43 3.19 13.84
N VAL A 34 -1.82 3.80 12.83
CA VAL A 34 -1.39 3.11 11.60
C VAL A 34 -0.18 2.22 11.89
N LEU A 35 0.82 2.72 12.62
CA LEU A 35 1.98 1.95 13.07
C LEU A 35 1.56 0.76 13.93
N GLU A 36 0.60 0.93 14.83
CA GLU A 36 0.06 -0.18 15.63
C GLU A 36 -0.55 -1.28 14.75
N LYS A 37 -1.34 -0.91 13.73
CA LYS A 37 -1.93 -1.88 12.78
C LYS A 37 -0.85 -2.58 11.95
N LEU A 38 0.17 -1.84 11.51
CA LEU A 38 1.31 -2.39 10.79
C LEU A 38 2.08 -3.38 11.66
N HIS A 39 2.43 -3.03 12.89
CA HIS A 39 3.12 -3.95 13.82
C HIS A 39 2.27 -5.17 14.19
N SER A 40 0.96 -4.99 14.38
CA SER A 40 0.04 -6.10 14.66
C SER A 40 -0.03 -7.08 13.49
N HIS A 41 0.04 -6.58 12.25
CA HIS A 41 0.03 -7.41 11.05
C HIS A 41 1.42 -7.97 10.68
N PHE A 42 2.47 -7.20 10.95
CA PHE A 42 3.88 -7.52 10.72
C PHE A 42 4.68 -7.40 12.02
N PRO A 43 4.63 -8.41 12.91
CA PRO A 43 5.30 -8.34 14.22
C PRO A 43 6.82 -8.17 14.13
N ASP A 44 7.42 -8.53 13.00
CA ASP A 44 8.85 -8.45 12.72
C ASP A 44 9.24 -7.24 11.85
N LEU A 45 8.31 -6.32 11.62
CA LEU A 45 8.54 -5.08 10.90
C LEU A 45 9.68 -4.27 11.55
N LYS A 46 10.59 -3.80 10.71
CA LYS A 46 11.70 -2.95 11.12
C LYS A 46 11.48 -1.56 10.56
N LEU A 47 11.35 -0.57 11.44
CA LEU A 47 11.45 0.82 11.05
C LEU A 47 12.88 1.11 10.58
N PHE A 48 13.02 2.04 9.64
CA PHE A 48 14.35 2.60 9.38
C PHE A 48 14.82 3.37 10.61
N ASP A 49 16.13 3.51 10.77
CA ASP A 49 16.74 4.21 11.90
C ASP A 49 17.73 5.22 11.33
N TYR A 50 17.30 6.47 11.27
CA TYR A 50 18.11 7.63 10.94
C TYR A 50 18.44 8.47 12.19
N GLY A 51 18.29 7.92 13.40
CA GLY A 51 18.59 8.60 14.68
C GLY A 51 17.35 9.03 15.47
N GLU A 52 17.24 10.32 15.82
CA GLU A 52 16.26 10.83 16.81
C GLU A 52 14.83 11.08 16.26
N VAL A 53 14.50 10.61 15.06
CA VAL A 53 13.21 10.87 14.41
C VAL A 53 12.28 9.68 14.61
N ILE A 54 10.98 9.92 14.85
CA ILE A 54 9.97 8.85 14.77
C ILE A 54 9.82 8.47 13.30
N GLU A 55 10.08 7.21 13.01
CA GLU A 55 10.26 6.75 11.64
C GLU A 55 8.90 6.35 11.06
N ASN A 56 8.45 7.15 10.09
CA ASN A 56 7.23 6.90 9.33
C ASN A 56 7.46 5.92 8.19
N MET A 57 8.57 5.17 8.21
CA MET A 57 8.97 4.29 7.13
C MET A 57 9.72 3.06 7.66
N GLY A 58 9.70 2.00 6.88
CA GLY A 58 10.40 0.78 7.25
C GLY A 58 10.32 -0.29 6.18
N LYS A 59 10.81 -1.47 6.53
CA LYS A 59 10.84 -2.62 5.64
C LYS A 59 10.44 -3.92 6.32
N ILE A 60 9.96 -4.83 5.49
CA ILE A 60 9.63 -6.21 5.82
C ILE A 60 10.40 -7.09 4.82
N GLU A 61 11.19 -8.03 5.33
CA GLU A 61 12.01 -8.94 4.52
C GLU A 61 11.49 -10.36 4.64
N ARG A 62 11.32 -11.03 3.49
CA ARG A 62 10.96 -12.44 3.39
C ARG A 62 11.91 -13.11 2.41
N GLU A 63 11.88 -14.44 2.36
CA GLU A 63 12.78 -15.21 1.48
C GLU A 63 12.61 -14.86 -0.01
N ASN A 64 11.37 -14.63 -0.45
CA ASN A 64 11.04 -14.45 -1.87
C ASN A 64 10.54 -13.04 -2.23
N PHE A 65 10.40 -12.15 -1.26
CA PHE A 65 9.93 -10.79 -1.49
C PHE A 65 10.38 -9.85 -0.37
N SER A 66 10.35 -8.56 -0.66
CA SER A 66 10.44 -7.52 0.35
C SER A 66 9.38 -6.45 0.13
N ILE A 67 9.06 -5.75 1.21
CA ILE A 67 8.12 -4.63 1.21
C ILE A 67 8.84 -3.47 1.89
N GLU A 68 8.85 -2.31 1.26
CA GLU A 68 9.15 -1.04 1.93
C GLU A 68 7.83 -0.27 2.05
N PHE A 69 7.67 0.46 3.16
CA PHE A 69 6.47 1.26 3.37
C PHE A 69 6.82 2.67 3.86
N PHE A 70 5.91 3.60 3.59
CA PHE A 70 5.95 4.97 4.04
C PHE A 70 4.55 5.39 4.49
N ILE A 71 4.43 5.96 5.69
CA ILE A 71 3.23 6.67 6.13
C ILE A 71 3.34 8.09 5.59
N LEU A 72 2.54 8.37 4.57
CA LEU A 72 2.48 9.67 3.93
C LEU A 72 1.41 10.51 4.61
N LYS A 73 1.79 11.72 5.04
CA LYS A 73 0.83 12.71 5.52
C LYS A 73 0.29 13.49 4.32
N SER A 74 -0.98 13.29 3.96
CA SER A 74 -1.61 14.01 2.85
C SER A 74 -2.12 15.39 3.26
N THR A 75 -2.69 15.48 4.46
CA THR A 75 -3.17 16.71 5.07
C THR A 75 -2.85 16.68 6.56
N GLU A 76 -3.20 17.72 7.32
CA GLU A 76 -3.04 17.71 8.78
C GLU A 76 -3.74 16.53 9.46
N THR A 77 -4.77 15.95 8.82
CA THR A 77 -5.66 14.95 9.43
C THR A 77 -5.80 13.66 8.62
N GLN A 78 -5.09 13.49 7.51
CA GLN A 78 -5.23 12.30 6.65
C GLN A 78 -3.87 11.69 6.37
N ASN A 79 -3.75 10.41 6.70
CA ASN A 79 -2.59 9.60 6.36
C ASN A 79 -2.91 8.63 5.22
N PHE A 80 -1.87 8.28 4.47
CA PHE A 80 -1.85 7.20 3.50
C PHE A 80 -0.69 6.28 3.79
N LEU A 81 -0.78 5.05 3.30
CA LEU A 81 0.38 4.17 3.21
C LEU A 81 0.81 4.08 1.75
N SER A 82 2.08 4.33 1.49
CA SER A 82 2.71 3.92 0.24
C SER A 82 3.49 2.65 0.49
N PHE A 83 3.35 1.66 -0.40
CA PHE A 83 4.14 0.45 -0.37
C PHE A 83 4.89 0.27 -1.69
N ASN A 84 6.19 0.01 -1.58
CA ASN A 84 7.01 -0.46 -2.67
C ASN A 84 7.14 -1.98 -2.55
N LEU A 85 6.57 -2.70 -3.50
CA LEU A 85 6.45 -4.15 -3.48
C LEU A 85 7.52 -4.78 -4.38
N TYR A 86 8.39 -5.61 -3.79
CA TYR A 86 9.46 -6.30 -4.49
C TYR A 86 9.21 -7.80 -4.52
N GLY A 87 8.65 -8.27 -5.64
CA GLY A 87 8.25 -9.67 -5.82
C GLY A 87 6.76 -9.79 -6.12
N LYS A 88 6.33 -10.92 -6.68
CA LYS A 88 4.89 -11.14 -6.94
C LYS A 88 4.10 -11.29 -5.64
N GLU A 89 4.69 -12.01 -4.69
CA GLU A 89 4.02 -12.45 -3.47
C GLU A 89 3.87 -11.34 -2.42
N SER A 90 4.54 -10.19 -2.59
CA SER A 90 4.48 -9.09 -1.63
C SER A 90 3.11 -8.41 -1.54
N ILE A 91 2.21 -8.60 -2.50
CA ILE A 91 0.86 -8.00 -2.45
C ILE A 91 -0.09 -8.71 -1.48
N TYR A 92 0.05 -10.03 -1.32
CA TYR A 92 -0.87 -10.81 -0.50
C TYR A 92 -0.93 -10.35 0.96
N PRO A 93 0.19 -10.10 1.67
CA PRO A 93 0.10 -9.56 3.02
C PRO A 93 -0.49 -8.13 3.05
N ILE A 94 -0.29 -7.32 2.01
CA ILE A 94 -0.94 -5.99 1.93
C ILE A 94 -2.46 -6.14 1.79
N VAL A 95 -2.91 -7.09 0.97
CA VAL A 95 -4.34 -7.42 0.83
C VAL A 95 -4.93 -7.85 2.16
N GLU A 96 -4.24 -8.72 2.92
CA GLU A 96 -4.71 -9.13 4.24
C GLU A 96 -4.79 -7.95 5.23
N LEU A 97 -3.76 -7.10 5.27
CA LEU A 97 -3.76 -5.88 6.08
C LEU A 97 -4.98 -5.01 5.74
N CYS A 98 -5.25 -4.82 4.45
CA CYS A 98 -6.34 -3.97 3.98
C CYS A 98 -7.72 -4.55 4.30
N LYS A 99 -7.92 -5.85 4.07
CA LYS A 99 -9.17 -6.55 4.42
C LYS A 99 -9.49 -6.43 5.91
N ARG A 100 -8.48 -6.58 6.78
CA ARG A 100 -8.67 -6.49 8.24
C ARG A 100 -9.08 -5.10 8.73
N ASN A 101 -8.71 -4.05 7.99
CA ASN A 101 -8.92 -2.66 8.41
C ASN A 101 -9.97 -1.91 7.56
N GLY A 102 -10.59 -2.58 6.58
CA GLY A 102 -11.53 -1.94 5.65
C GLY A 102 -10.86 -0.89 4.77
N TRP A 103 -9.61 -1.12 4.39
CA TRP A 103 -8.84 -0.24 3.51
C TRP A 103 -8.85 -0.75 2.07
N CYS A 104 -8.55 0.14 1.14
CA CYS A 104 -8.42 -0.13 -0.29
C CYS A 104 -6.94 -0.10 -0.69
N VAL A 105 -6.60 -0.84 -1.75
CA VAL A 105 -5.27 -0.78 -2.39
C VAL A 105 -5.46 -0.19 -3.78
N PHE A 106 -4.74 0.88 -4.09
CA PHE A 106 -4.69 1.51 -5.39
C PHE A 106 -3.38 1.20 -6.08
N ASP A 107 -3.45 0.61 -7.27
CA ASP A 107 -2.30 0.29 -8.09
C ASP A 107 -1.91 1.49 -8.95
N THR A 108 -0.74 2.07 -8.66
CA THR A 108 -0.25 3.27 -9.36
C THR A 108 0.14 3.00 -10.80
N THR A 109 0.39 1.73 -11.17
CA THR A 109 0.71 1.32 -12.53
C THR A 109 -0.54 1.23 -13.39
N LEU A 110 -1.65 0.76 -12.82
CA LEU A 110 -2.94 0.65 -13.52
C LEU A 110 -3.81 1.91 -13.40
N GLY A 111 -3.63 2.70 -12.34
CA GLY A 111 -4.53 3.79 -12.00
C GLY A 111 -5.89 3.32 -11.47
N GLU A 112 -5.95 2.13 -10.87
CA GLU A 112 -7.20 1.46 -10.47
C GLU A 112 -7.11 0.86 -9.06
N ILE A 113 -8.26 0.68 -8.42
CA ILE A 113 -8.36 -0.04 -7.14
C ILE A 113 -8.29 -1.54 -7.39
N LEU A 114 -7.47 -2.22 -6.60
CA LEU A 114 -7.32 -3.66 -6.65
C LEU A 114 -8.55 -4.38 -6.12
N ASN A 115 -8.96 -5.44 -6.83
CA ASN A 115 -9.88 -6.42 -6.27
C ASN A 115 -9.13 -7.24 -5.20
N LEU A 116 -9.46 -7.01 -3.93
CA LEU A 116 -8.85 -7.73 -2.80
C LEU A 116 -9.26 -9.22 -2.74
N GLU A 117 -10.34 -9.62 -3.40
CA GLU A 117 -10.76 -11.02 -3.47
C GLU A 117 -10.01 -11.83 -4.54
N GLU A 118 -9.45 -11.16 -5.55
CA GLU A 118 -8.69 -11.79 -6.63
C GLU A 118 -7.39 -11.01 -6.93
N PRO A 119 -6.48 -10.88 -5.94
CA PRO A 119 -5.28 -10.04 -6.05
C PRO A 119 -4.29 -10.49 -7.12
N GLU A 120 -4.34 -11.75 -7.55
CA GLU A 120 -3.50 -12.31 -8.60
C GLU A 120 -3.88 -11.86 -10.01
N LYS A 121 -5.13 -11.41 -10.21
CA LYS A 121 -5.63 -10.89 -11.49
C LYS A 121 -5.31 -9.40 -11.69
N ASN A 122 -4.67 -8.79 -10.69
CA ASN A 122 -4.37 -7.37 -10.66
C ASN A 122 -2.99 -7.05 -11.26
N GLY A 123 -2.63 -5.77 -11.24
CA GLY A 123 -1.61 -5.14 -12.10
C GLY A 123 -0.17 -5.63 -12.02
N TYR A 124 0.17 -6.69 -11.27
CA TYR A 124 1.52 -7.24 -11.24
C TYR A 124 2.04 -7.66 -12.63
N GLU A 125 1.20 -8.28 -13.47
CA GLU A 125 1.61 -8.62 -14.84
C GLU A 125 1.89 -7.38 -15.67
N GLN A 126 1.05 -6.35 -15.51
CA GLN A 126 1.19 -5.09 -16.22
C GLN A 126 2.43 -4.32 -15.76
N PHE A 127 2.67 -4.27 -14.46
CA PHE A 127 3.90 -3.81 -13.85
C PHE A 127 5.11 -4.54 -14.42
N ASN A 128 5.07 -5.88 -14.51
CA ASN A 128 6.18 -6.66 -15.07
C ASN A 128 6.43 -6.37 -16.55
N LYS A 129 5.38 -6.13 -17.35
CA LYS A 129 5.55 -5.71 -18.75
C LYS A 129 6.29 -4.37 -18.83
N ILE A 130 5.83 -3.37 -18.07
CA ILE A 130 6.46 -2.05 -18.01
C ILE A 130 7.91 -2.16 -17.52
N ARG A 131 8.16 -2.89 -16.44
CA ARG A 131 9.50 -3.15 -15.90
C ARG A 131 10.44 -3.78 -16.93
N ASN A 132 9.93 -4.66 -17.78
CA ASN A 132 10.70 -5.35 -18.82
C ASN A 132 10.79 -4.56 -20.14
N GLY A 133 10.27 -3.32 -20.19
CA GLY A 133 10.25 -2.50 -21.41
C GLY A 133 9.28 -2.99 -22.48
N ILE A 134 8.30 -3.81 -22.12
CA ILE A 134 7.25 -4.29 -23.02
C ILE A 134 6.11 -3.26 -22.99
N THR A 135 6.01 -2.45 -24.03
CA THR A 135 4.92 -1.47 -24.21
C THR A 135 3.65 -2.20 -24.67
N LEU A 136 2.49 -1.80 -24.15
CA LEU A 136 1.16 -2.26 -24.62
C LEU A 136 0.77 -1.61 -25.94
#